data_AF-A0A6A8D7A7-F1
#
_entry.id   AF-A0A6A8D7A7-F1
#
_cell.length_a   1.000
_cell.length_b   1.000
_cell.length_c   1.000
_cell.angle_alpha   90.00
_cell.angle_beta   90.00
_cell.angle_gamma   90.00
#
_symmetry.space_group_name_H-M   'P 1'
#
loop_
_entity.id
_entity.type
_entity.pdbx_description
1 polymer ?
#
loop_
_entity_poly.entity_id
_entity_poly.type
_entity_poly.pdbx_seq_one_letter_code
_entity_poly.pdbx_strand_id
1 'polypeptide(L)'
;MKKNLLFMLLLFIIAFSGCSSSSTEGEFEDLEATISEKMEKDIAIIEFDDLELSFSMIMYDTEDNIKEASWDYEKFEDEKKLSLTEEETMQREKEFNSEFLYGPYEGGIPLIRTVVMDKEENLYNFEDEEFKEEQINEQTVYYYELKNPTHQITIFLPLDTVVYGSRFELSSGELNKETAFEYIEKLMEQTQGN
;
A
#
# COMPACT_ATOMS: atom_id res chain seq x y z
N MET A 1 -4.09 -9.97 -59.17
CA MET A 1 -3.01 -9.13 -58.61
C MET A 1 -3.68 -7.93 -57.96
N LYS A 2 -3.92 -8.01 -56.65
CA LYS A 2 -3.14 -7.37 -55.57
C LYS A 2 -3.31 -5.83 -55.52
N LYS A 3 -3.97 -5.38 -54.43
CA LYS A 3 -3.76 -4.10 -53.71
C LYS A 3 -4.29 -2.85 -54.44
N ASN A 4 -5.22 -2.05 -53.94
CA ASN A 4 -5.35 -1.52 -52.59
C ASN A 4 -6.82 -1.24 -52.22
N LEU A 5 -7.29 -2.00 -51.24
CA LEU A 5 -8.55 -1.87 -50.50
C LEU A 5 -8.29 -1.01 -49.25
N LEU A 6 -7.92 0.26 -49.42
CA LEU A 6 -7.38 1.06 -48.29
C LEU A 6 -7.78 2.55 -48.29
N PHE A 7 -8.96 2.91 -48.78
CA PHE A 7 -9.39 4.31 -48.75
C PHE A 7 -10.84 4.55 -48.32
N MET A 8 -11.51 3.50 -47.81
CA MET A 8 -12.94 3.56 -47.45
C MET A 8 -13.20 3.14 -46.01
N LEU A 9 -12.24 3.39 -45.11
CA LEU A 9 -12.34 3.04 -43.69
C LEU A 9 -11.67 4.09 -42.77
N LEU A 10 -11.75 5.38 -43.14
CA LEU A 10 -11.16 6.47 -42.35
C LEU A 10 -12.12 7.64 -42.10
N LEU A 11 -13.42 7.35 -42.03
CA LEU A 11 -14.48 8.37 -41.87
C LEU A 11 -15.61 7.91 -40.94
N PHE A 12 -15.32 7.02 -39.99
CA PHE A 12 -16.26 6.54 -38.98
C PHE A 12 -15.59 6.30 -37.61
N ILE A 13 -14.65 7.17 -37.25
CA ILE A 13 -14.12 7.28 -35.89
C ILE A 13 -14.30 8.76 -35.52
N ILE A 14 -14.61 9.06 -34.26
CA ILE A 14 -15.02 10.36 -33.71
C ILE A 14 -16.55 10.57 -33.69
N ALA A 15 -17.26 9.60 -33.11
CA ALA A 15 -18.49 9.88 -32.34
C ALA A 15 -18.77 8.75 -31.34
N PHE A 16 -17.75 8.35 -30.58
CA PHE A 16 -17.96 7.78 -29.26
C PHE A 16 -17.51 8.84 -28.25
N SER A 17 -18.38 9.81 -28.02
CA SER A 17 -18.51 10.44 -26.70
C SER A 17 -19.07 9.36 -25.76
N GLY A 18 -18.21 8.37 -25.46
CA GLY A 18 -18.34 7.57 -24.27
C GLY A 18 -18.15 8.52 -23.11
N CYS A 19 -19.22 8.69 -22.34
CA CYS A 19 -19.18 9.29 -21.03
C CYS A 19 -17.99 8.65 -20.28
N SER A 20 -16.91 9.40 -20.10
CA SER A 20 -15.84 9.00 -19.19
C SER A 20 -16.52 8.79 -17.85
N SER A 21 -16.68 7.53 -17.46
CA SER A 21 -16.80 7.20 -16.06
C SER A 21 -15.51 7.70 -15.46
N SER A 22 -15.61 8.72 -14.63
CA SER A 22 -14.57 9.10 -13.69
C SER A 22 -14.31 7.90 -12.77
N SER A 23 -13.53 6.94 -13.26
CA SER A 23 -12.67 6.14 -12.40
C SER A 23 -11.58 7.09 -11.94
N THR A 24 -11.50 7.25 -10.63
CA THR A 24 -10.52 8.07 -9.92
C THR A 24 -9.11 7.62 -10.32
N GLU A 25 -8.54 8.23 -11.36
CA GLU A 25 -7.10 8.12 -11.70
C GLU A 25 -6.34 8.90 -10.61
N GLY A 26 -5.97 8.16 -9.55
CA GLY A 26 -4.62 8.14 -9.00
C GLY A 26 -4.11 9.37 -8.25
N GLU A 27 -4.60 9.65 -7.04
CA GLU A 27 -3.98 10.69 -6.19
C GLU A 27 -2.50 10.37 -5.85
N PHE A 28 -2.11 9.09 -5.89
CA PHE A 28 -0.77 8.61 -5.51
C PHE A 28 0.00 7.89 -6.61
N GLU A 29 -0.38 8.03 -7.88
CA GLU A 29 0.27 7.34 -9.02
C GLU A 29 1.79 7.56 -9.06
N ASP A 30 2.27 8.79 -8.82
CA ASP A 30 3.71 9.09 -8.81
C ASP A 30 4.45 8.37 -7.67
N LEU A 31 3.80 8.25 -6.50
CA LEU A 31 4.36 7.56 -5.35
C LEU A 31 4.38 6.04 -5.58
N GLU A 32 3.28 5.48 -6.08
CA GLU A 32 3.18 4.07 -6.48
C GLU A 32 4.26 3.70 -7.51
N ALA A 33 4.43 4.52 -8.54
CA ALA A 33 5.45 4.32 -9.56
C ALA A 33 6.86 4.36 -8.97
N THR A 34 7.13 5.32 -8.07
CA THR A 34 8.43 5.44 -7.40
C THR A 34 8.75 4.22 -6.54
N ILE A 35 7.79 3.76 -5.72
CA ILE A 35 7.99 2.57 -4.88
C ILE A 35 8.13 1.33 -5.76
N SER A 36 7.29 1.19 -6.79
CA SER A 36 7.31 0.04 -7.68
C SER A 36 8.62 -0.09 -8.45
N GLU A 37 9.13 1.02 -9.00
CA GLU A 37 10.43 1.07 -9.68
C GLU A 37 11.55 0.67 -8.72
N LYS A 38 11.58 1.28 -7.53
CA LYS A 38 12.62 1.03 -6.53
C LYS A 38 12.60 -0.44 -6.07
N MET A 39 11.42 -0.99 -5.77
CA MET A 39 11.27 -2.36 -5.27
C MET A 39 11.35 -3.44 -6.36
N GLU A 40 11.30 -3.04 -7.64
CA GLU A 40 11.17 -3.95 -8.79
C GLU A 40 9.93 -4.86 -8.65
N LYS A 41 8.81 -4.30 -8.19
CA LYS A 41 7.54 -4.99 -7.91
C LYS A 41 6.37 -4.07 -8.24
N ASP A 42 5.25 -4.64 -8.67
CA ASP A 42 4.03 -3.88 -8.88
C ASP A 42 3.37 -3.61 -7.51
N ILE A 43 3.54 -2.37 -7.01
CA ILE A 43 3.02 -1.93 -5.73
C ILE A 43 1.79 -1.04 -5.95
N ALA A 44 0.69 -1.41 -5.30
CA ALA A 44 -0.53 -0.59 -5.23
C ALA A 44 -0.68 0.05 -3.85
N ILE A 45 -0.91 1.36 -3.84
CA ILE A 45 -1.27 2.19 -2.69
C ILE A 45 -2.77 2.49 -2.80
N ILE A 46 -3.54 1.77 -2.01
CA ILE A 46 -4.99 1.79 -2.13
C ILE A 46 -5.58 2.72 -1.08
N GLU A 47 -6.44 3.62 -1.51
CA GLU A 47 -7.25 4.46 -0.63
C GLU A 47 -8.10 3.61 0.31
N PHE A 48 -8.24 4.06 1.56
CA PHE A 48 -9.07 3.36 2.55
C PHE A 48 -10.08 4.30 3.18
N ASP A 49 -11.34 4.12 2.81
CA ASP A 49 -12.50 4.88 3.27
C ASP A 49 -12.27 6.40 3.21
N ASP A 50 -12.27 7.10 4.35
CA ASP A 50 -12.03 8.53 4.47
C ASP A 50 -10.64 8.87 5.03
N LEU A 51 -9.72 7.90 5.02
CA LEU A 51 -8.34 8.13 5.44
C LEU A 51 -7.49 8.61 4.26
N GLU A 52 -6.60 9.55 4.55
CA GLU A 52 -5.63 10.10 3.61
C GLU A 52 -4.22 9.64 3.97
N LEU A 53 -3.35 9.54 2.97
CA LEU A 53 -1.93 9.28 3.20
C LEU A 53 -1.32 10.39 4.07
N SER A 54 -0.60 10.00 5.13
CA SER A 54 0.09 10.90 6.05
C SER A 54 1.61 10.76 6.01
N PHE A 55 2.10 9.62 5.54
CA PHE A 55 3.51 9.30 5.51
C PHE A 55 3.80 8.17 4.52
N SER A 56 4.95 8.23 3.85
CA SER A 56 5.52 7.11 3.13
C SER A 56 7.05 7.15 3.19
N MET A 57 7.68 5.99 3.37
CA MET A 57 9.13 5.85 3.34
C MET A 57 9.56 4.52 2.72
N ILE A 58 10.82 4.48 2.28
CA ILE A 58 11.55 3.25 1.98
C ILE A 58 12.70 3.10 2.97
N MET A 59 12.90 1.88 3.48
CA MET A 59 14.02 1.50 4.32
C MET A 59 14.96 0.56 3.57
N TYR A 60 16.25 0.77 3.81
CA TYR A 60 17.34 0.03 3.20
C TYR A 60 18.06 -0.84 4.24
N ASP A 61 18.61 -1.97 3.82
CA ASP A 61 19.50 -2.79 4.64
C ASP A 61 20.91 -2.17 4.73
N THR A 62 21.85 -2.86 5.37
CA THR A 62 23.23 -2.36 5.53
C THR A 62 24.06 -2.39 4.25
N GLU A 63 23.55 -3.01 3.19
CA GLU A 63 24.17 -3.10 1.86
C GLU A 63 23.47 -2.18 0.84
N ASP A 64 22.62 -1.26 1.33
CA ASP A 64 21.82 -0.33 0.54
C ASP A 64 20.79 -1.02 -0.38
N ASN A 65 20.43 -2.29 -0.12
CA ASN A 65 19.30 -2.91 -0.79
C ASN A 65 18.00 -2.51 -0.11
N ILE A 66 16.92 -2.39 -0.90
CA ILE A 66 15.59 -2.15 -0.32
C ILE A 66 15.15 -3.35 0.50
N LYS A 67 14.76 -3.04 1.74
CA LYS A 67 14.23 -3.98 2.71
C LYS A 67 12.71 -3.85 2.83
N GLU A 68 12.21 -2.63 2.92
CA GLU A 68 10.82 -2.36 3.26
C GLU A 68 10.35 -1.04 2.62
N ALA A 69 9.13 -1.01 2.13
CA ALA A 69 8.39 0.23 1.92
C ALA A 69 7.23 0.28 2.92
N SER A 70 6.99 1.44 3.52
CA SER A 70 5.91 1.65 4.47
C SER A 70 5.15 2.91 4.13
N TRP A 71 3.85 2.90 4.40
CA TRP A 71 3.04 4.10 4.34
C TRP A 71 1.86 4.03 5.31
N ASP A 72 1.48 5.21 5.80
CA ASP A 72 0.53 5.37 6.88
C ASP A 72 -0.65 6.20 6.38
N TYR A 73 -1.85 5.84 6.86
CA TYR A 73 -3.08 6.56 6.58
C TYR A 73 -3.66 7.13 7.85
N GLU A 74 -4.24 8.32 7.72
CA GLU A 74 -4.82 9.08 8.81
C GLU A 74 -6.04 9.89 8.34
N LYS A 75 -6.96 10.15 9.28
CA LYS A 75 -8.00 11.14 9.15
C LYS A 75 -7.54 12.51 9.64
N PHE A 76 -7.48 13.48 8.75
CA PHE A 76 -7.15 14.86 9.11
C PHE A 76 -8.41 15.67 9.45
N GLU A 77 -8.46 16.26 10.64
CA GLU A 77 -9.54 17.18 11.02
C GLU A 77 -9.30 18.61 10.50
N ASP A 78 -8.02 18.98 10.33
CA ASP A 78 -7.55 20.30 9.92
C ASP A 78 -6.54 20.19 8.75
N GLU A 79 -5.95 21.31 8.32
CA GLU A 79 -4.89 21.30 7.30
C GLU A 79 -3.68 20.44 7.75
N LYS A 80 -3.16 19.64 6.82
CA LYS A 80 -1.97 18.79 7.04
C LYS A 80 -0.79 19.62 7.52
N LYS A 81 -0.28 19.30 8.70
CA LYS A 81 0.90 19.93 9.31
C LYS A 81 2.04 18.93 9.37
N LEU A 82 3.26 19.34 8.98
CA LEU A 82 4.43 18.47 9.07
C LEU A 82 4.75 18.15 10.53
N SER A 83 5.02 16.87 10.82
CA SER A 83 5.38 16.41 12.16
C SER A 83 6.86 16.56 12.47
N LEU A 84 7.70 16.67 11.43
CA LEU A 84 9.14 16.86 11.56
C LEU A 84 9.59 18.11 10.79
N THR A 85 10.65 18.74 11.30
CA THR A 85 11.43 19.72 10.54
C THR A 85 12.33 19.02 9.51
N GLU A 86 12.91 19.78 8.59
CA GLU A 86 13.88 19.27 7.60
C GLU A 86 15.10 18.63 8.28
N GLU A 87 15.65 19.26 9.31
CA GLU A 87 16.79 18.73 10.07
C GLU A 87 16.44 17.40 10.76
N GLU A 88 15.26 17.31 11.36
CA GLU A 88 14.77 16.08 12.00
C GLU A 88 14.49 14.97 10.97
N THR A 89 13.98 15.34 9.79
CA THR A 89 13.74 14.41 8.68
C THR A 89 15.06 13.79 8.23
N MET A 90 16.07 14.62 7.91
CA MET A 90 17.40 14.15 7.52
C MET A 90 18.07 13.29 8.59
N GLN A 91 17.92 13.67 9.87
CA GLN A 91 18.48 12.89 10.98
C GLN A 91 17.80 11.52 11.09
N ARG A 92 16.48 11.45 10.86
CA ARG A 92 15.71 10.21 10.92
C ARG A 92 16.01 9.29 9.74
N GLU A 93 16.11 9.82 8.52
CA GLU A 93 16.58 9.09 7.34
C GLU A 93 17.92 8.43 7.57
N LYS A 94 18.86 9.17 8.18
CA LYS A 94 20.18 8.65 8.52
C LYS A 94 20.14 7.58 9.61
N GLU A 95 19.30 7.75 10.63
CA GLU A 95 19.19 6.81 11.75
C GLU A 95 18.62 5.47 11.33
N PHE A 96 17.61 5.47 10.46
CA PHE A 96 16.89 4.27 10.02
C PHE A 96 17.36 3.71 8.68
N ASN A 97 18.40 4.31 8.08
CA ASN A 97 18.82 4.06 6.70
C ASN A 97 17.61 4.06 5.76
N SER A 98 16.91 5.19 5.71
CA SER A 98 15.62 5.32 5.02
C SER A 98 15.55 6.59 4.19
N GLU A 99 14.52 6.68 3.34
CA GLU A 99 14.18 7.83 2.51
C GLU A 99 12.68 8.11 2.64
N PHE A 100 12.30 9.32 3.05
CA PHE A 100 10.90 9.73 3.03
C PHE A 100 10.48 10.05 1.60
N LEU A 101 9.36 9.49 1.18
CA LEU A 101 8.75 9.77 -0.12
C LEU A 101 7.56 10.71 -0.01
N TYR A 102 6.89 10.73 1.15
CA TYR A 102 5.74 11.57 1.43
C TYR A 102 5.61 11.87 2.93
N GLY A 103 5.14 13.07 3.28
CA GLY A 103 5.04 13.51 4.68
C GLY A 103 6.42 13.69 5.34
N PRO A 104 6.57 13.40 6.65
CA PRO A 104 5.54 12.92 7.58
C PRO A 104 4.64 14.07 8.09
N TYR A 105 3.33 13.84 8.10
CA TYR A 105 2.36 14.76 8.68
C TYR A 105 2.01 14.39 10.15
N GLU A 106 1.48 15.35 10.92
CA GLU A 106 1.06 15.18 12.30
C GLU A 106 -0.28 14.45 12.41
N GLY A 107 -0.34 13.48 13.33
CA GLY A 107 -1.58 12.93 13.88
C GLY A 107 -1.48 11.45 14.31
N GLY A 108 -2.62 10.79 14.47
CA GLY A 108 -2.79 9.37 14.80
C GLY A 108 -2.69 8.45 13.58
N ILE A 109 -2.25 7.20 13.79
CA ILE A 109 -1.97 6.26 12.70
C ILE A 109 -2.91 5.05 12.79
N PRO A 110 -4.18 5.19 12.36
CA PRO A 110 -5.15 4.11 12.40
C PRO A 110 -4.80 2.94 11.47
N LEU A 111 -4.06 3.18 10.37
CA LEU A 111 -3.63 2.16 9.43
C LEU A 111 -2.16 2.38 9.01
N ILE A 112 -1.34 1.34 9.21
CA ILE A 112 -0.01 1.23 8.60
C ILE A 112 -0.01 0.11 7.59
N ARG A 113 0.61 0.38 6.44
CA ARG A 113 0.89 -0.59 5.40
C ARG A 113 2.38 -0.74 5.20
N THR A 114 2.82 -1.98 5.09
CA THR A 114 4.21 -2.32 4.78
C THR A 114 4.28 -3.32 3.64
N VAL A 115 5.33 -3.22 2.85
CA VAL A 115 5.74 -4.24 1.89
C VAL A 115 7.18 -4.57 2.22
N VAL A 116 7.41 -5.79 2.69
CA VAL A 116 8.74 -6.25 3.10
C VAL A 116 9.27 -7.22 2.05
N MET A 117 10.51 -7.00 1.61
CA MET A 117 11.20 -7.93 0.71
C MET A 117 11.61 -9.18 1.47
N ASP A 118 11.07 -10.33 1.06
CA ASP A 118 11.36 -11.64 1.65
C ASP A 118 12.37 -12.39 0.78
N LYS A 119 13.63 -11.93 0.78
CA LYS A 119 14.67 -12.41 -0.14
C LYS A 119 15.41 -13.66 0.36
N GLU A 120 15.53 -13.88 1.67
CA GLU A 120 16.40 -14.92 2.23
C GLU A 120 15.91 -15.51 3.57
N GLU A 121 14.69 -16.08 3.58
CA GLU A 121 14.11 -16.91 4.67
C GLU A 121 13.16 -16.18 5.65
N ASN A 122 11.86 -16.25 5.33
CA ASN A 122 10.72 -16.23 6.25
C ASN A 122 10.87 -15.24 7.41
N LEU A 123 10.89 -13.93 7.11
CA LEU A 123 10.80 -12.86 8.11
C LEU A 123 9.74 -13.11 9.18
N TYR A 124 8.67 -13.81 8.79
CA TYR A 124 7.61 -14.28 9.65
C TYR A 124 7.56 -15.81 9.65
N ASN A 125 7.53 -16.41 10.84
CA ASN A 125 7.20 -17.81 10.98
C ASN A 125 5.68 -17.97 11.12
N PHE A 126 4.97 -18.01 9.98
CA PHE A 126 3.51 -18.13 9.97
C PHE A 126 2.97 -19.45 10.57
N GLU A 127 3.85 -20.42 10.88
CA GLU A 127 3.48 -21.63 11.62
C GLU A 127 3.39 -21.43 13.14
N ASP A 128 3.82 -20.26 13.67
CA ASP A 128 3.75 -19.96 15.10
C ASP A 128 2.28 -19.85 15.57
N GLU A 129 2.01 -20.35 16.78
CA GLU A 129 0.64 -20.42 17.36
C GLU A 129 -0.03 -19.04 17.54
N GLU A 130 0.72 -17.95 17.46
CA GLU A 130 0.19 -16.60 17.54
C GLU A 130 -0.53 -16.16 16.26
N PHE A 131 -0.16 -16.74 15.11
CA PHE A 131 -0.80 -16.47 13.84
C PHE A 131 -2.07 -17.30 13.70
N LYS A 132 -3.10 -16.64 13.18
CA LYS A 132 -4.35 -17.22 12.73
C LYS A 132 -4.41 -17.11 11.22
N GLU A 133 -5.10 -18.05 10.61
CA GLU A 133 -5.32 -18.08 9.16
C GLU A 133 -6.75 -17.65 8.84
N GLU A 134 -6.92 -16.95 7.74
CA GLU A 134 -8.22 -16.66 7.12
C GLU A 134 -8.10 -16.86 5.60
N GLN A 135 -9.18 -17.29 4.95
CA GLN A 135 -9.21 -17.46 3.50
C GLN A 135 -9.94 -16.29 2.85
N ILE A 136 -9.25 -15.56 1.98
CA ILE A 136 -9.82 -14.49 1.17
C ILE A 136 -9.51 -14.82 -0.28
N ASN A 137 -10.52 -14.90 -1.16
CA ASN A 137 -10.33 -15.16 -2.60
C ASN A 137 -9.36 -16.32 -2.93
N GLU A 138 -9.52 -17.46 -2.24
CA GLU A 138 -8.67 -18.67 -2.38
C GLU A 138 -7.20 -18.50 -1.94
N GLN A 139 -6.84 -17.36 -1.34
CA GLN A 139 -5.53 -17.12 -0.74
C GLN A 139 -5.60 -17.14 0.78
N THR A 140 -4.60 -17.77 1.39
CA THR A 140 -4.39 -17.71 2.84
C THR A 140 -3.79 -16.36 3.21
N VAL A 141 -4.43 -15.67 4.13
CA VAL A 141 -3.82 -14.55 4.87
C VAL A 141 -3.56 -14.97 6.30
N TYR A 142 -2.50 -14.41 6.88
CA TYR A 142 -2.12 -14.67 8.27
C TYR A 142 -2.37 -13.43 9.10
N TYR A 143 -2.82 -13.58 10.33
CA TYR A 143 -3.05 -12.42 11.19
C TYR A 143 -2.87 -12.74 12.67
N TYR A 144 -2.53 -11.72 13.45
CA TYR A 144 -2.62 -11.77 14.90
C TYR A 144 -3.31 -10.52 15.45
N GLU A 145 -3.83 -10.63 16.67
CA GLU A 145 -4.51 -9.53 17.37
C GLU A 145 -3.79 -9.26 18.69
N LEU A 146 -3.38 -8.01 18.90
CA LEU A 146 -2.89 -7.53 20.20
C LEU A 146 -4.00 -6.71 20.85
N LYS A 147 -4.25 -6.94 22.14
CA LYS A 147 -5.32 -6.24 22.90
C LYS A 147 -4.80 -5.27 23.95
N ASN A 148 -3.48 -5.28 24.21
CA ASN A 148 -2.82 -4.45 25.19
C ASN A 148 -1.49 -3.94 24.59
N PRO A 149 -1.13 -2.64 24.73
CA PRO A 149 -1.89 -1.58 25.41
C PRO A 149 -3.09 -1.05 24.59
N THR A 150 -3.08 -1.25 23.27
CA THR A 150 -4.13 -0.87 22.33
C THR A 150 -4.65 -2.12 21.62
N HIS A 151 -5.92 -2.09 21.19
CA HIS A 151 -6.47 -3.18 20.39
C HIS A 151 -6.07 -2.95 18.94
N GLN A 152 -5.25 -3.83 18.40
CA GLN A 152 -4.79 -3.79 17.01
C GLN A 152 -4.87 -5.17 16.37
N ILE A 153 -5.07 -5.20 15.06
CA ILE A 153 -4.93 -6.40 14.23
C ILE A 153 -3.83 -6.15 13.20
N THR A 154 -2.95 -7.12 13.02
CA THR A 154 -1.95 -7.10 11.94
C THR A 154 -2.25 -8.27 11.01
N ILE A 155 -2.44 -7.99 9.73
CA ILE A 155 -2.75 -8.97 8.68
C ILE A 155 -1.59 -8.99 7.68
N PHE A 156 -1.17 -10.17 7.29
CA PHE A 156 -0.08 -10.45 6.37
C PHE A 156 -0.60 -11.22 5.17
N LEU A 157 -0.28 -10.70 4.00
CA LEU A 157 -0.55 -11.31 2.70
C LEU A 157 0.81 -11.64 2.05
N PRO A 158 1.31 -12.88 2.21
CA PRO A 158 2.53 -13.31 1.54
C PRO A 158 2.27 -13.49 0.03
N LEU A 159 3.11 -12.88 -0.81
CA LEU A 159 3.06 -12.93 -2.27
C LEU A 159 4.47 -13.11 -2.83
N ASP A 160 4.76 -14.29 -3.39
CA ASP A 160 6.04 -14.65 -3.99
C ASP A 160 7.27 -14.30 -3.11
N THR A 161 7.91 -13.16 -3.36
CA THR A 161 9.13 -12.69 -2.68
C THR A 161 8.88 -11.45 -1.81
N VAL A 162 7.62 -11.12 -1.55
CA VAL A 162 7.23 -9.99 -0.70
C VAL A 162 6.14 -10.40 0.28
N VAL A 163 6.11 -9.73 1.43
CA VAL A 163 5.01 -9.85 2.38
C VAL A 163 4.37 -8.48 2.54
N TYR A 164 3.09 -8.38 2.20
CA TYR A 164 2.30 -7.19 2.47
C TYR A 164 1.75 -7.27 3.89
N GLY A 165 2.12 -6.32 4.76
CA GLY A 165 1.57 -6.16 6.09
C GLY A 165 0.55 -5.01 6.13
N SER A 166 -0.57 -5.22 6.82
CA SER A 166 -1.45 -4.14 7.27
C SER A 166 -1.62 -4.21 8.78
N ARG A 167 -1.34 -3.11 9.48
CA ARG A 167 -1.66 -2.96 10.90
C ARG A 167 -2.78 -1.94 11.06
N PHE A 168 -3.88 -2.37 11.65
CA PHE A 168 -5.04 -1.54 11.93
C PHE A 168 -5.18 -1.33 13.45
N GLU A 169 -5.32 -0.08 13.88
CA GLU A 169 -5.69 0.25 15.25
C GLU A 169 -7.21 0.23 15.40
N LEU A 170 -7.71 -0.73 16.18
CA LEU A 170 -9.14 -0.95 16.41
C LEU A 170 -9.66 -0.20 17.64
N SER A 171 -8.77 0.36 18.47
CA SER A 171 -9.13 1.08 19.70
C SER A 171 -9.85 2.40 19.47
N SER A 172 -9.67 3.06 18.31
CA SER A 172 -10.34 4.34 18.00
C SER A 172 -11.85 4.18 17.73
N GLY A 173 -12.30 2.97 17.40
CA GLY A 173 -13.67 2.68 16.97
C GLY A 173 -13.97 3.12 15.53
N GLU A 174 -13.01 3.76 14.84
CA GLU A 174 -13.11 4.09 13.42
C GLU A 174 -12.99 2.83 12.57
N LEU A 175 -12.09 1.93 12.97
CA LEU A 175 -11.82 0.67 12.29
C LEU A 175 -12.28 -0.51 13.11
N ASN A 176 -12.69 -1.56 12.42
CA ASN A 176 -13.03 -2.83 13.05
C ASN A 176 -12.40 -3.97 12.24
N LYS A 177 -12.59 -5.20 12.73
CA LYS A 177 -12.00 -6.37 12.08
C LYS A 177 -12.57 -6.59 10.68
N GLU A 178 -13.88 -6.43 10.48
CA GLU A 178 -14.53 -6.62 9.17
C GLU A 178 -13.94 -5.66 8.13
N THR A 179 -13.85 -4.36 8.44
CA THR A 179 -13.28 -3.37 7.52
C THR A 179 -11.80 -3.61 7.22
N ALA A 180 -11.04 -4.13 8.19
CA ALA A 180 -9.64 -4.54 7.97
C ALA A 180 -9.53 -5.68 6.93
N PHE A 181 -10.40 -6.67 6.98
CA PHE A 181 -10.41 -7.77 6.00
C PHE A 181 -10.93 -7.33 4.62
N GLU A 182 -11.95 -6.46 4.57
CA GLU A 182 -12.43 -5.86 3.32
C GLU A 182 -11.33 -5.05 2.60
N TYR A 183 -10.48 -4.34 3.35
CA TYR A 183 -9.31 -3.67 2.79
C TYR A 183 -8.33 -4.66 2.14
N ILE A 184 -8.04 -5.77 2.81
CA ILE A 184 -7.13 -6.80 2.28
C ILE A 184 -7.71 -7.44 1.02
N GLU A 185 -9.02 -7.67 0.97
CA GLU A 185 -9.70 -8.16 -0.23
C GLU A 185 -9.53 -7.19 -1.41
N LYS A 186 -9.79 -5.89 -1.21
CA LYS A 186 -9.55 -4.85 -2.23
C LYS A 186 -8.10 -4.81 -2.70
N LEU A 187 -7.15 -4.98 -1.77
CA LEU A 187 -5.73 -5.05 -2.07
C LEU A 187 -5.38 -6.22 -2.98
N MET A 188 -5.92 -7.40 -2.70
CA MET A 188 -5.68 -8.56 -3.53
C MET A 188 -6.20 -8.37 -4.96
N GLU A 189 -7.39 -7.76 -5.11
CA GLU A 189 -7.96 -7.48 -6.43
C GLU A 189 -7.07 -6.57 -7.28
N GLN A 190 -6.45 -5.56 -6.68
CA GLN A 190 -5.56 -4.62 -7.38
C GLN A 190 -4.16 -5.20 -7.64
N THR A 191 -3.64 -6.02 -6.73
CA THR A 191 -2.28 -6.59 -6.86
C THR A 191 -2.22 -7.83 -7.76
N GLN A 192 -3.34 -8.55 -7.94
CA GLN A 192 -3.42 -9.73 -8.82
C GLN A 192 -4.09 -9.47 -10.18
N GLY A 193 -4.72 -8.31 -10.35
CA GLY A 193 -5.38 -7.91 -11.59
C GLY A 193 -4.45 -7.38 -12.68
N ASN A 194 -3.16 -7.23 -12.38
CA ASN A 194 -2.10 -6.76 -13.28
C ASN A 194 -1.15 -7.91 -13.67
#